data_AF-A0A0D8L4R0-F1
#
_entry.id   AF-A0A0D8L4R0-F1
#
_cell.length_a   1.000
_cell.length_b   1.000
_cell.length_c   1.000
_cell.angle_alpha   90.00
_cell.angle_beta   90.00
_cell.angle_gamma   90.00
#
_symmetry.space_group_name_H-M   'P 1'
#
loop_
_entity.id
_entity.type
_entity.pdbx_description
1 polymer ?
#
loop_
_entity_poly.entity_id
_entity_poly.type
_entity_poly.pdbx_seq_one_letter_code
_entity_poly.pdbx_strand_id
1 'polypeptide(L)'
;MFFSNPLKAKELNKINIYKTGAVYQNHNDKYEIDTCKKFLPTKEQIITYFTHAEESKENSWMHEYYSACISTGYVEFKDGTSGKWTIQSSGYGYVIFNDGSSVDFLYRNNKWEDPNACTYGLSDEPEPGC
;
A
#
# COMPACT_ATOMS: atom_id res chain seq x y z
N MET A 1 9.99 15.99 -27.37
CA MET A 1 9.96 16.19 -25.90
C MET A 1 8.62 15.68 -25.40
N PHE A 2 8.58 14.47 -24.87
CA PHE A 2 7.40 13.97 -24.15
C PHE A 2 7.54 14.48 -22.72
N PHE A 3 6.72 15.45 -22.33
CA PHE A 3 6.56 15.80 -20.94
C PHE A 3 5.79 14.65 -20.28
N SER A 4 6.49 13.75 -19.59
CA SER A 4 5.85 12.89 -18.60
C SER A 4 5.29 13.83 -17.54
N ASN A 5 3.99 14.08 -17.56
CA ASN A 5 3.33 14.62 -16.38
C ASN A 5 3.58 13.60 -15.25
N PRO A 6 4.13 14.01 -14.09
CA PRO A 6 4.10 13.14 -12.94
C PRO A 6 2.63 12.75 -12.72
N LEU A 7 2.36 11.44 -12.66
CA LEU A 7 1.04 10.92 -12.32
C LEU A 7 0.62 11.63 -11.03
N LYS A 8 -0.39 12.48 -11.17
CA LYS A 8 -0.81 13.40 -10.13
C LYS A 8 -1.39 12.57 -8.99
N ALA A 9 -0.84 12.75 -7.80
CA ALA A 9 -1.40 12.26 -6.54
C ALA A 9 -2.93 12.18 -6.56
N LYS A 10 -3.49 11.00 -6.31
CA LYS A 10 -4.92 10.77 -6.29
C LYS A 10 -5.55 11.35 -5.02
N GLU A 11 -6.18 12.52 -5.16
CA GLU A 11 -6.93 13.12 -4.06
C GLU A 11 -8.14 12.27 -3.67
N LEU A 12 -8.34 12.10 -2.36
CA LEU A 12 -9.40 11.27 -1.81
C LEU A 12 -10.70 12.06 -1.61
N ASN A 13 -11.83 11.43 -1.96
CA ASN A 13 -13.16 11.85 -1.51
C ASN A 13 -13.55 11.09 -0.23
N LYS A 14 -13.34 9.77 -0.21
CA LYS A 14 -13.71 8.91 0.91
C LYS A 14 -12.72 7.76 1.08
N ILE A 15 -12.48 7.39 2.34
CA ILE A 15 -11.69 6.22 2.70
C ILE A 15 -12.38 5.46 3.85
N ASN A 16 -12.54 4.16 3.65
CA ASN A 16 -13.01 3.21 4.65
C ASN A 16 -11.94 2.14 4.88
N ILE A 17 -11.67 1.81 6.14
CA ILE A 17 -10.76 0.74 6.54
C ILE A 17 -11.61 -0.44 7.00
N TYR A 18 -11.33 -1.63 6.46
CA TYR A 18 -12.03 -2.87 6.82
C TYR A 18 -11.19 -3.74 7.75
N LYS A 19 -9.89 -3.84 7.49
CA LYS A 19 -8.96 -4.62 8.31
C LYS A 19 -7.59 -3.93 8.35
N THR A 20 -6.90 -4.07 9.47
CA THR A 20 -5.50 -3.68 9.66
C THR A 20 -4.75 -4.83 10.32
N GLY A 21 -3.46 -4.94 10.05
CA GLY A 21 -2.60 -5.95 10.66
C GLY A 21 -3.04 -7.39 10.39
N ALA A 22 -3.64 -7.63 9.23
CA ALA A 22 -4.10 -8.94 8.81
C ALA A 22 -3.03 -9.65 7.95
N VAL A 23 -3.22 -10.95 7.75
CA VAL A 23 -2.54 -11.74 6.73
C VAL A 23 -3.53 -12.17 5.65
N TYR A 24 -3.04 -12.65 4.50
CA TYR A 24 -3.90 -13.26 3.48
C TYR A 24 -4.55 -14.56 3.99
N GLN A 25 -5.72 -14.93 3.46
CA GLN A 25 -6.57 -16.01 4.01
C GLN A 25 -5.90 -17.41 4.07
N ASN A 26 -4.88 -17.64 3.26
CA ASN A 26 -4.11 -18.88 3.19
C ASN A 26 -2.90 -18.92 4.15
N HIS A 27 -2.64 -17.86 4.90
CA HIS A 27 -1.57 -17.79 5.89
C HIS A 27 -2.08 -18.21 7.26
N ASN A 28 -1.55 -19.35 7.76
CA ASN A 28 -1.92 -19.94 9.05
C ASN A 28 -0.77 -19.93 10.06
N ASP A 29 0.35 -19.28 9.72
CA ASP A 29 1.49 -19.17 10.62
C ASP A 29 1.14 -18.20 11.77
N LYS A 30 1.13 -18.73 12.99
CA LYS A 30 0.74 -17.95 14.18
C LYS A 30 1.71 -16.79 14.45
N TYR A 31 3.00 -17.00 14.20
CA TYR A 31 4.01 -15.99 14.43
C TYR A 31 3.86 -14.83 13.43
N GLU A 32 3.60 -15.13 12.16
CA GLU A 32 3.29 -14.13 11.14
C GLU A 32 2.02 -13.36 11.48
N ILE A 33 0.93 -14.05 11.85
CA ILE A 33 -0.32 -13.43 12.28
C ILE A 33 -0.09 -12.47 13.45
N ASP A 34 0.65 -12.89 14.47
CA ASP A 34 0.93 -12.06 15.65
C ASP A 34 1.86 -10.89 15.31
N THR A 35 2.81 -11.08 14.40
CA THR A 35 3.71 -10.03 13.91
C THR A 35 2.94 -8.96 13.13
N CYS A 36 2.03 -9.36 12.25
CA CYS A 36 1.25 -8.43 11.44
C CYS A 36 0.29 -7.56 12.26
N LYS A 37 -0.10 -7.96 13.47
CA LYS A 37 -0.92 -7.12 14.36
C LYS A 37 -0.28 -5.77 14.72
N LYS A 38 1.04 -5.62 14.53
CA LYS A 38 1.74 -4.35 14.72
C LYS A 38 1.53 -3.38 13.56
N PHE A 39 1.20 -3.88 12.38
CA PHE A 39 0.88 -3.05 11.22
C PHE A 39 -0.53 -2.46 11.34
N LEU A 40 -0.62 -1.32 12.03
CA LEU A 40 -1.87 -0.62 12.35
C LEU A 40 -1.90 0.79 11.73
N PRO A 41 -1.98 0.90 10.39
CA PRO A 41 -2.00 2.20 9.75
C PRO A 41 -3.28 2.97 10.14
N THR A 42 -3.10 4.21 10.58
CA THR A 42 -4.19 5.13 10.87
C THR A 42 -4.85 5.61 9.58
N LYS A 43 -6.07 6.14 9.70
CA LYS A 43 -6.77 6.77 8.59
C LYS A 43 -5.95 7.91 7.96
N GLU A 44 -5.29 8.72 8.77
CA GLU A 44 -4.46 9.84 8.30
C GLU A 44 -3.26 9.34 7.49
N GLN A 45 -2.57 8.29 7.95
CA GLN A 45 -1.46 7.69 7.20
C GLN A 45 -1.92 7.10 5.87
N ILE A 46 -3.11 6.47 5.81
CA ILE A 46 -3.67 5.97 4.54
C ILE A 46 -4.04 7.12 3.61
N ILE A 47 -4.52 8.25 4.15
CA ILE A 47 -4.77 9.45 3.34
C ILE A 47 -3.46 9.97 2.76
N THR A 48 -2.43 10.14 3.60
CA THR A 48 -1.09 10.56 3.17
C THR A 48 -0.53 9.59 2.13
N TYR A 49 -0.69 8.28 2.32
CA TYR A 49 -0.27 7.25 1.38
C TYR A 49 -0.83 7.49 -0.03
N PHE A 50 -2.15 7.54 -0.20
CA PHE A 50 -2.74 7.76 -1.53
C PHE A 50 -2.43 9.15 -2.12
N THR A 51 -2.13 10.13 -1.26
CA THR A 51 -1.76 11.48 -1.68
C THR A 51 -0.30 11.57 -2.16
N HIS A 52 0.56 10.62 -1.83
CA HIS A 52 1.98 10.70 -2.16
C HIS A 52 2.54 9.48 -2.90
N ALA A 53 1.76 8.41 -3.02
CA ALA A 53 2.18 7.21 -3.69
C ALA A 53 2.42 7.43 -5.18
N GLU A 54 3.47 6.78 -5.67
CA GLU A 54 3.68 6.58 -7.11
C GLU A 54 2.66 5.56 -7.62
N GLU A 55 2.12 5.79 -8.81
CA GLU A 55 1.13 4.92 -9.45
C GLU A 55 1.76 4.17 -10.63
N SER A 56 1.45 2.89 -10.76
CA SER A 56 1.79 2.10 -11.93
C SER A 56 0.58 1.26 -12.38
N LYS A 57 0.39 1.16 -13.70
CA LYS A 57 -0.56 0.20 -14.30
C LYS A 57 0.08 -1.15 -14.53
N GLU A 58 1.39 -1.24 -14.35
CA GLU A 58 2.18 -2.46 -14.43
C GLU A 58 2.46 -2.95 -13.01
N ASN A 59 2.47 -4.27 -12.82
CA ASN A 59 2.78 -4.89 -11.53
C ASN A 59 4.28 -4.86 -11.24
N SER A 60 4.84 -3.65 -11.12
CA SER A 60 6.28 -3.40 -11.12
C SER A 60 6.92 -3.64 -9.75
N TRP A 61 6.18 -3.46 -8.66
CA TRP A 61 6.75 -3.41 -7.31
C TRP A 61 6.45 -4.62 -6.44
N MET A 62 5.46 -5.45 -6.80
CA MET A 62 5.04 -6.58 -5.96
C MET A 62 6.19 -7.52 -5.63
N HIS A 63 7.08 -7.82 -6.59
CA HIS A 63 8.19 -8.76 -6.35
C HIS A 63 9.27 -8.20 -5.42
N GLU A 64 9.47 -6.88 -5.38
CA GLU A 64 10.52 -6.22 -4.60
C GLU A 64 10.05 -5.82 -3.19
N TYR A 65 8.76 -5.53 -3.05
CA TYR A 65 8.17 -4.95 -1.85
C TYR A 65 7.03 -5.81 -1.28
N TYR A 66 6.98 -7.11 -1.59
CA TYR A 66 5.97 -7.99 -1.04
C TYR A 66 6.07 -8.10 0.50
N SER A 67 5.00 -7.70 1.19
CA SER A 67 4.76 -7.98 2.61
C SER A 67 3.50 -8.82 2.79
N ALA A 68 3.57 -9.80 3.69
CA ALA A 68 2.41 -10.58 4.10
C ALA A 68 1.46 -9.81 5.02
N CYS A 69 1.94 -8.74 5.66
CA CYS A 69 1.16 -7.92 6.58
C CYS A 69 0.36 -6.87 5.82
N ILE A 70 -0.97 -6.99 5.86
CA ILE A 70 -1.87 -6.18 5.04
C ILE A 70 -2.91 -5.40 5.84
N SER A 71 -3.33 -4.31 5.23
CA SER A 71 -4.48 -3.51 5.55
C SER A 71 -5.39 -3.46 4.32
N THR A 72 -6.69 -3.48 4.51
CA THR A 72 -7.66 -3.50 3.40
C THR A 72 -8.82 -2.56 3.65
N GLY A 73 -9.47 -2.11 2.58
CA GLY A 73 -10.61 -1.23 2.67
C GLY A 73 -11.24 -0.88 1.34
N TYR A 74 -11.94 0.25 1.33
CA TYR A 74 -12.51 0.84 0.13
C TYR A 74 -12.14 2.32 0.03
N VAL A 75 -11.89 2.77 -1.19
CA VAL A 75 -11.48 4.14 -1.51
C VAL A 75 -12.35 4.71 -2.62
N GLU A 76 -12.65 5.99 -2.50
CA GLU A 76 -13.26 6.80 -3.54
C GLU A 76 -12.39 8.04 -3.74
N PHE A 77 -11.92 8.24 -4.96
CA PHE A 77 -11.09 9.35 -5.36
C PHE A 77 -11.94 10.50 -5.92
N LYS A 78 -11.41 11.72 -5.91
CA LYS A 78 -12.13 12.90 -6.40
C LYS A 78 -12.40 12.88 -7.91
N ASP A 79 -11.68 12.07 -8.67
CA ASP A 79 -11.93 11.82 -10.09
C ASP A 79 -13.15 10.92 -10.34
N GLY A 80 -13.83 10.46 -9.29
CA GLY A 80 -14.98 9.56 -9.33
C GLY A 80 -14.62 8.08 -9.40
N THR A 81 -13.34 7.74 -9.54
CA THR A 81 -12.89 6.34 -9.48
C THR A 81 -12.96 5.81 -8.06
N SER A 82 -13.33 4.54 -7.92
CA SER A 82 -13.52 3.93 -6.61
C SER A 82 -13.33 2.41 -6.66
N GLY A 83 -12.88 1.83 -5.55
CA GLY A 83 -12.45 0.43 -5.55
C GLY A 83 -12.02 -0.09 -4.19
N LYS A 84 -11.75 -1.39 -4.15
CA LYS A 84 -11.17 -2.05 -2.98
C LYS A 84 -9.66 -1.88 -3.02
N TRP A 85 -9.08 -1.51 -1.88
CA TRP A 85 -7.64 -1.39 -1.75
C TRP A 85 -7.07 -2.43 -0.80
N THR A 86 -5.84 -2.83 -1.10
CA THR A 86 -4.96 -3.57 -0.20
C THR A 86 -3.65 -2.79 -0.12
N ILE A 87 -3.19 -2.50 1.09
CA ILE A 87 -1.88 -1.89 1.35
C ILE A 87 -1.10 -2.88 2.21
N GLN A 88 0.13 -3.14 1.84
CA GLN A 88 1.06 -3.98 2.58
C GLN A 88 2.02 -3.11 3.41
N SER A 89 2.60 -3.67 4.48
CA SER A 89 3.40 -2.90 5.45
C SER A 89 4.63 -2.22 4.84
N SER A 90 5.17 -2.76 3.76
CA SER A 90 6.29 -2.21 2.97
C SER A 90 5.97 -0.87 2.28
N GLY A 91 4.69 -0.49 2.19
CA GLY A 91 4.24 0.64 1.37
C GLY A 91 3.86 0.27 -0.06
N TYR A 92 4.02 -0.99 -0.47
CA TYR A 92 3.36 -1.47 -1.69
C TYR A 92 1.86 -1.67 -1.45
N GLY A 93 1.04 -1.32 -2.42
CA GLY A 93 -0.40 -1.53 -2.36
C GLY A 93 -1.01 -1.52 -3.76
N TYR A 94 -2.28 -1.87 -3.83
CA TYR A 94 -3.02 -1.84 -5.08
C TYR A 94 -4.50 -1.53 -4.83
N VAL A 95 -5.14 -0.97 -5.85
CA VAL A 95 -6.58 -0.77 -5.90
C VAL A 95 -7.15 -1.59 -7.05
N ILE A 96 -8.16 -2.41 -6.76
CA ILE A 96 -9.01 -3.02 -7.77
C ILE A 96 -10.27 -2.15 -7.86
N PHE A 97 -10.39 -1.42 -8.96
CA PHE A 97 -11.49 -0.51 -9.21
C PHE A 97 -12.78 -1.26 -9.54
N ASN A 98 -13.92 -0.58 -9.34
CA ASN A 98 -15.24 -1.15 -9.60
C ASN A 98 -15.47 -1.53 -11.08
N ASP A 99 -14.69 -0.97 -12.01
CA ASP A 99 -14.71 -1.32 -13.43
C ASP A 99 -13.84 -2.56 -13.78
N GLY A 100 -13.18 -3.14 -12.77
CA GLY A 100 -12.30 -4.31 -12.92
C GLY A 100 -10.85 -3.97 -13.25
N SER A 101 -10.51 -2.70 -13.47
CA SER A 101 -9.12 -2.28 -13.64
C SER A 101 -8.34 -2.32 -12.32
N SER A 102 -7.02 -2.46 -12.40
CA SER A 102 -6.12 -2.40 -11.25
C SER A 102 -5.02 -1.36 -11.44
N VAL A 103 -4.64 -0.71 -10.35
CA VAL A 103 -3.48 0.18 -10.29
C VAL A 103 -2.69 -0.15 -9.03
N ASP A 104 -1.38 -0.26 -9.20
CA ASP A 104 -0.40 -0.45 -8.15
C ASP A 104 0.08 0.91 -7.62
N PHE A 105 0.39 0.94 -6.33
CA PHE A 105 0.79 2.11 -5.58
C PHE A 105 2.05 1.80 -4.75
N LEU A 106 3.00 2.74 -4.69
CA LEU A 106 4.17 2.63 -3.81
C LEU A 106 4.41 3.93 -3.04
N TYR A 107 4.41 3.85 -1.71
CA TYR A 107 4.86 4.95 -0.84
C TYR A 107 5.49 4.44 0.45
N ARG A 108 6.80 4.68 0.60
CA ARG A 108 7.62 4.15 1.69
C ARG A 108 7.74 5.08 2.89
N ASN A 109 7.53 6.39 2.71
CA ASN A 109 7.56 7.38 3.81
C ASN A 109 6.20 7.50 4.53
N ASN A 110 5.57 6.35 4.78
CA ASN A 110 4.20 6.23 5.28
C ASN A 110 4.06 6.37 6.80
N LYS A 111 5.18 6.30 7.54
CA LYS A 111 5.30 6.52 8.99
C LYS A 111 4.49 5.54 9.86
N TRP A 112 4.04 4.41 9.34
CA TRP A 112 3.48 3.35 10.16
C TRP A 112 4.57 2.36 10.59
N GLU A 113 4.27 1.53 11.59
CA GLU A 113 5.16 0.43 11.97
C GLU A 113 5.09 -0.66 10.90
N ASP A 114 6.22 -0.93 10.25
CA ASP A 114 6.40 -2.04 9.32
C ASP A 114 7.10 -3.22 10.03
N PRO A 115 6.39 -4.32 10.33
CA PRO A 115 6.95 -5.46 11.04
C PRO A 115 8.05 -6.20 10.25
N ASN A 116 8.14 -5.92 8.95
CA ASN A 116 9.08 -6.55 8.04
C ASN A 116 10.07 -5.52 7.45
N ALA A 117 10.17 -4.33 8.06
CA ALA A 117 11.17 -3.34 7.67
C ALA A 117 12.58 -3.97 7.58
N CYS A 118 13.41 -3.45 6.69
CA CYS A 118 14.77 -3.94 6.42
C CYS A 118 14.85 -5.33 5.76
N THR A 119 13.73 -5.91 5.30
CA THR A 119 13.72 -7.19 4.55
C THR A 119 13.37 -7.02 3.07
N TYR A 120 13.08 -5.79 2.65
CA TYR A 120 12.65 -5.40 1.30
C TYR A 120 13.74 -4.63 0.57
N GLY A 121 13.58 -4.52 -0.75
CA GLY A 121 14.49 -3.73 -1.60
C GLY A 121 15.87 -4.36 -1.72
N LEU A 122 16.22 -4.82 -2.92
CA LEU A 122 17.58 -5.29 -3.23
C LEU A 122 18.58 -4.13 -3.45
N SER A 123 18.30 -2.94 -2.92
CA SER A 123 19.15 -1.77 -3.17
C SER A 123 20.30 -1.68 -2.16
N ASP A 124 21.48 -1.27 -2.63
CA ASP A 124 22.64 -0.98 -1.80
C ASP A 124 22.45 0.26 -0.89
N GLU A 125 21.33 1.01 -1.04
CA GLU A 125 20.99 2.11 -0.17
C GLU A 125 20.26 1.63 1.10
N PRO A 126 20.65 2.12 2.29
CA PRO A 126 20.01 1.75 3.54
C PRO A 126 18.55 2.24 3.56
N GLU A 127 17.65 1.33 3.92
CA GLU A 127 16.22 1.57 4.09
C GLU A 127 15.99 2.59 5.23
N PRO A 128 15.26 3.71 5.05
CA PRO A 128 15.01 4.66 6.13
C PRO A 128 14.24 4.03 7.29
N GLY A 129 14.79 4.12 8.51
CA GLY A 129 14.21 3.45 9.70
C GLY A 129 14.88 2.11 10.01
N CYS A 130 15.83 1.72 9.17
CA CYS A 130 17.03 0.98 9.51
C CYS A 130 18.19 2.01 9.63
#